data_AF-A0A7Y3E724-F1
#
_entry.id   AF-A0A7Y3E724-F1
#
_cell.length_a   1.000
_cell.length_b   1.000
_cell.length_c   1.000
_cell.angle_alpha   90.00
_cell.angle_beta   90.00
_cell.angle_gamma   90.00
#
_symmetry.space_group_name_H-M   'P 1'
#
loop_
_entity.id
_entity.type
_entity.pdbx_description
1 polymer ?
#
loop_
_entity_poly.entity_id
_entity_poly.type
_entity_poly.pdbx_seq_one_letter_code
_entity_poly.pdbx_strand_id
1 'polypeptide(L)'
;MQSNFTQKICFLLMLLALFLSGSNGMAQQVGINTSSPSSGALLDINASDGGFLIPRVELTGTNDTTTITPNATTGLLVYNTVFAGALPFQVTPGFYYWDSVQWRRIYNQGYTLRYQQTNEVDADSDPTVYVDLDGLDTGDFNIPFSGEYQLIVRGYLSAGDLTTGSPDGACIGSISLWMDTNNSGTFTKLDESFLTATSKTVNSTTDFYNMAHSTTIVYNVTLDVVNSYRFKVQGREWDRNGVDIGVFGRDTSGYIGASGIDDAQRGNMTFTLVRQQ
;
A
#
# COMPACT_ATOMS: atom_id res chain seq x y z
N MET A 1 -5.09 -85.75 35.37
CA MET A 1 -5.30 -84.95 34.14
C MET A 1 -5.79 -83.51 34.40
N GLN A 2 -6.36 -83.17 35.56
CA GLN A 2 -6.90 -81.81 35.81
C GLN A 2 -5.86 -80.70 36.06
N SER A 3 -4.69 -81.00 36.63
CA SER A 3 -3.66 -79.97 36.94
C SER A 3 -3.09 -79.25 35.70
N ASN A 4 -2.93 -79.95 34.58
CA ASN A 4 -2.43 -79.37 33.33
C ASN A 4 -3.45 -78.49 32.61
N PHE A 5 -4.74 -78.60 32.94
CA PHE A 5 -5.81 -77.82 32.31
C PHE A 5 -5.94 -76.44 32.97
N THR A 6 -5.93 -76.39 34.31
CA THR A 6 -5.97 -75.13 35.08
C THR A 6 -4.75 -74.25 34.82
N GLN A 7 -3.55 -74.84 34.72
CA GLN A 7 -2.32 -74.09 34.46
C GLN A 7 -2.30 -73.44 33.07
N LYS A 8 -2.87 -74.10 32.06
CA LYS A 8 -3.01 -73.55 30.70
C LYS A 8 -4.02 -72.41 30.64
N ILE A 9 -5.11 -72.49 31.41
CA ILE A 9 -6.10 -71.42 31.55
C ILE A 9 -5.48 -70.19 32.23
N CYS A 10 -4.75 -70.37 33.33
CA CYS A 10 -4.05 -69.27 33.99
C CYS A 10 -3.02 -68.61 33.07
N PHE A 11 -2.26 -69.38 32.29
CA PHE A 11 -1.29 -68.84 31.33
C PHE A 11 -1.97 -68.07 30.18
N LEU A 12 -3.09 -68.58 29.66
CA LEU A 12 -3.89 -67.90 28.65
C LEU A 12 -4.50 -66.59 29.18
N LEU A 13 -5.00 -66.60 30.41
CA LEU A 13 -5.53 -65.40 31.08
C LEU A 13 -4.43 -64.36 31.34
N MET A 14 -3.21 -64.80 31.65
CA MET A 14 -2.06 -63.93 31.85
C MET A 14 -1.59 -63.30 30.53
N LEU A 15 -1.57 -64.07 29.43
CA LEU A 15 -1.29 -63.57 28.08
C LEU A 15 -2.37 -62.58 27.59
N LEU A 16 -3.64 -62.86 27.88
CA LEU A 16 -4.76 -61.99 27.55
C LEU A 16 -4.67 -60.67 28.34
N ALA A 17 -4.36 -60.73 29.65
CA ALA A 17 -4.13 -59.54 30.47
C ALA A 17 -2.95 -58.69 29.96
N LEU A 18 -1.86 -59.33 29.50
CA LEU A 18 -0.73 -58.63 28.87
C LEU A 18 -1.14 -57.95 27.55
N PHE A 19 -1.98 -58.60 26.74
CA PHE A 19 -2.46 -58.07 25.46
C PHE A 19 -3.42 -56.89 25.64
N LEU A 20 -4.28 -56.93 26.67
CA LEU A 20 -5.19 -55.83 27.04
C LEU A 20 -4.48 -54.64 27.70
N SER A 21 -3.28 -54.85 28.24
CA SER A 21 -2.44 -53.79 28.82
C SER A 21 -1.68 -52.99 27.75
N GLY A 22 -1.64 -53.48 26.51
CA GLY A 22 -0.89 -52.89 25.39
C GLY A 22 -1.62 -51.81 24.58
N SER A 23 -2.87 -51.48 24.90
CA SER A 23 -3.71 -50.61 24.05
C SER A 23 -4.21 -49.34 24.75
N ASN A 24 -3.35 -48.63 25.46
CA ASN A 24 -3.55 -47.19 25.64
C ASN A 24 -2.80 -46.49 24.51
N GLY A 25 -3.45 -46.43 23.35
CA GLY A 25 -2.98 -45.60 22.24
C GLY A 25 -2.81 -44.18 22.76
N MET A 26 -1.57 -43.71 22.78
CA MET A 26 -1.25 -42.35 23.17
C MET A 26 -2.05 -41.42 22.26
N ALA A 27 -2.92 -40.62 22.87
CA ALA A 27 -3.61 -39.56 22.17
C ALA A 27 -2.57 -38.67 21.46
N GLN A 28 -2.83 -38.42 20.19
CA GLN A 28 -1.94 -37.87 19.17
C GLN A 28 -1.74 -36.35 19.33
N GLN A 29 -1.64 -35.87 20.57
CA GLN A 29 -1.42 -34.47 20.90
C GLN A 29 0.04 -34.29 21.32
N VAL A 30 0.75 -33.40 20.63
CA VAL A 30 2.13 -33.05 20.94
C VAL A 30 2.11 -31.88 21.92
N GLY A 31 2.40 -32.15 23.19
CA GLY A 31 2.70 -31.12 24.18
C GLY A 31 4.20 -30.83 24.21
N ILE A 32 4.61 -29.59 23.97
CA ILE A 32 5.98 -29.13 24.21
C ILE A 32 5.95 -28.27 25.48
N ASN A 33 6.69 -28.71 26.50
CA ASN A 33 6.76 -28.07 27.81
C ASN A 33 5.39 -28.00 28.56
N THR A 34 4.47 -28.92 28.23
CA THR A 34 3.23 -29.20 28.97
C THR A 34 2.91 -30.70 28.88
N SER A 35 2.49 -31.30 29.99
CA SER A 35 2.01 -32.69 30.04
C SER A 35 0.50 -32.82 29.85
N SER A 36 -0.20 -31.68 29.79
CA SER A 36 -1.65 -31.62 29.56
C SER A 36 -1.93 -30.57 28.47
N PRO A 37 -1.74 -30.92 27.19
CA PRO A 37 -2.14 -30.06 26.08
C PRO A 37 -3.59 -29.61 26.21
N SER A 38 -3.87 -28.39 25.76
CA SER A 38 -5.21 -27.81 25.74
C SER A 38 -6.18 -28.68 24.93
N SER A 39 -7.41 -28.83 25.44
CA SER A 39 -8.46 -29.60 24.73
C SER A 39 -8.72 -28.98 23.35
N GLY A 40 -8.53 -29.77 22.29
CA GLY A 40 -8.66 -29.33 20.90
C GLY A 40 -7.34 -28.95 20.20
N ALA A 41 -6.21 -28.87 20.91
CA ALA A 41 -4.90 -28.64 20.30
C ALA A 41 -4.22 -29.98 19.92
N LEU A 42 -3.81 -30.12 18.66
CA LEU A 42 -2.93 -31.23 18.24
C LEU A 42 -1.45 -30.93 18.53
N LEU A 43 -1.09 -29.65 18.64
CA LEU A 43 0.21 -29.16 19.10
C LEU A 43 -0.03 -28.04 20.10
N ASP A 44 0.44 -28.20 21.34
CA ASP A 44 0.40 -27.18 22.38
C ASP A 44 1.82 -26.92 22.90
N ILE A 45 2.28 -25.67 22.81
CA ILE A 45 3.62 -25.25 23.23
C ILE A 45 3.43 -24.23 24.36
N ASN A 46 3.78 -24.63 25.60
CA ASN A 46 3.64 -23.78 26.77
C ASN A 46 4.99 -23.18 27.18
N ALA A 47 5.20 -21.89 26.94
CA ALA A 47 6.39 -21.16 27.37
C ALA A 47 6.04 -19.69 27.64
N SER A 48 6.67 -19.07 28.64
CA SER A 48 6.48 -17.65 28.97
C SER A 48 7.48 -16.72 28.26
N ASP A 49 8.56 -17.27 27.74
CA ASP A 49 9.75 -16.55 27.25
C ASP A 49 10.33 -17.17 25.96
N GLY A 50 9.56 -18.00 25.25
CA GLY A 50 9.97 -18.68 24.03
C GLY A 50 8.90 -18.64 22.93
N GLY A 51 9.34 -18.70 21.67
CA GLY A 51 8.49 -18.81 20.49
C GLY A 51 8.76 -20.11 19.71
N PHE A 52 7.94 -20.37 18.68
CA PHE A 52 8.13 -21.50 17.77
C PHE A 52 8.63 -21.03 16.41
N LEU A 53 9.76 -21.58 15.96
CA LEU A 53 10.27 -21.36 14.61
C LEU A 53 9.64 -22.37 13.65
N ILE A 54 8.85 -21.87 12.70
CA ILE A 54 8.33 -22.66 11.59
C ILE A 54 9.43 -22.92 10.54
N PRO A 55 9.25 -23.90 9.62
CA PRO A 55 10.19 -24.15 8.55
C PRO A 55 10.52 -22.89 7.73
N ARG A 56 11.81 -22.61 7.58
CA ARG A 56 12.34 -21.53 6.74
C ARG A 56 12.71 -22.09 5.38
N VAL A 57 12.16 -21.50 4.33
CA VAL A 57 12.33 -21.96 2.95
C VAL A 57 12.67 -20.79 2.04
N GLU A 58 13.33 -21.09 0.92
CA GLU A 58 13.64 -20.10 -0.13
C GLU A 58 12.67 -20.32 -1.29
N LEU A 59 11.48 -19.72 -1.21
CA LEU A 59 10.51 -19.84 -2.30
C LEU A 59 11.05 -19.15 -3.55
N THR A 60 10.81 -19.75 -4.72
CA THR A 60 11.18 -19.17 -6.03
C THR A 60 10.11 -18.23 -6.58
N GLY A 61 8.89 -18.28 -6.03
CA GLY A 61 7.74 -17.46 -6.38
C GLY A 61 6.48 -17.95 -5.65
N THR A 62 5.37 -17.22 -5.77
CA THR A 62 4.10 -17.66 -5.15
C THR A 62 3.55 -18.91 -5.82
N ASN A 63 3.91 -19.18 -7.08
CA ASN A 63 3.57 -20.39 -7.82
C ASN A 63 4.56 -21.55 -7.61
N ASP A 64 5.48 -21.47 -6.64
CA ASP A 64 6.49 -22.51 -6.40
C ASP A 64 5.88 -23.80 -5.85
N THR A 65 5.92 -24.86 -6.65
CA THR A 65 5.49 -26.22 -6.25
C THR A 65 6.65 -27.18 -6.01
N THR A 66 7.89 -26.71 -6.08
CA THR A 66 9.10 -27.56 -6.17
C THR A 66 9.97 -27.50 -4.93
N THR A 67 10.01 -26.35 -4.23
CA THR A 67 10.85 -26.16 -3.03
C THR A 67 10.44 -27.11 -1.90
N ILE A 68 9.17 -27.50 -1.82
CA ILE A 68 8.66 -28.45 -0.83
C ILE A 68 8.29 -29.77 -1.52
N THR A 69 9.04 -30.83 -1.19
CA THR A 69 8.86 -32.16 -1.76
C THR A 69 8.14 -33.12 -0.80
N PRO A 70 7.32 -34.07 -1.30
CA PRO A 70 7.04 -34.34 -2.72
C PRO A 70 6.08 -33.33 -3.36
N ASN A 71 5.23 -32.68 -2.57
CA ASN A 71 4.38 -31.56 -2.98
C ASN A 71 3.92 -30.76 -1.76
N ALA A 72 3.59 -29.49 -1.95
CA ALA A 72 2.94 -28.68 -0.92
C ALA A 72 1.49 -29.13 -0.69
N THR A 73 1.11 -29.30 0.58
CA THR A 73 -0.26 -29.64 0.99
C THR A 73 -1.02 -28.39 1.40
N THR A 74 -2.31 -28.28 1.06
CA THR A 74 -3.15 -27.12 1.41
C THR A 74 -3.11 -26.85 2.91
N GLY A 75 -2.88 -25.59 3.29
CA GLY A 75 -2.75 -25.15 4.67
C GLY A 75 -1.34 -25.26 5.25
N LEU A 76 -0.36 -25.74 4.49
CA LEU A 76 1.04 -25.79 4.90
C LEU A 76 1.58 -24.37 5.13
N LEU A 77 2.22 -24.13 6.27
CA LEU A 77 2.75 -22.83 6.69
C LEU A 77 4.29 -22.84 6.68
N VAL A 78 4.89 -21.82 6.05
CA VAL A 78 6.34 -21.63 5.99
C VAL A 78 6.73 -20.17 6.16
N TYR A 79 7.99 -19.93 6.53
CA TYR A 79 8.60 -18.60 6.50
C TYR A 79 9.53 -18.52 5.29
N ASN A 80 9.20 -17.68 4.31
CA ASN A 80 10.08 -17.39 3.18
C ASN A 80 11.21 -16.45 3.61
N THR A 81 12.45 -16.71 3.17
CA THR A 81 13.63 -15.91 3.55
C THR A 81 14.23 -15.05 2.44
N VAL A 82 13.73 -15.17 1.20
CA VAL A 82 14.32 -14.52 0.03
C VAL A 82 13.34 -13.58 -0.68
N PHE A 83 13.90 -12.68 -1.49
CA PHE A 83 13.17 -11.97 -2.53
C PHE A 83 13.33 -12.77 -3.83
N ALA A 84 12.24 -13.27 -4.41
CA ALA A 84 12.28 -14.08 -5.63
C ALA A 84 10.99 -13.96 -6.44
N GLY A 85 11.02 -14.48 -7.67
CA GLY A 85 9.90 -14.44 -8.61
C GLY A 85 9.86 -13.16 -9.45
N ALA A 86 9.20 -13.26 -10.60
CA ALA A 86 8.82 -12.10 -11.41
C ALA A 86 7.34 -11.78 -11.17
N LEU A 87 6.92 -10.53 -11.40
CA LEU A 87 5.50 -10.18 -11.37
C LEU A 87 4.67 -11.12 -12.28
N PRO A 88 3.53 -11.66 -11.81
CA PRO A 88 2.82 -11.35 -10.56
C PRO A 88 3.08 -12.37 -9.42
N PHE A 89 4.15 -13.17 -9.49
CA PHE A 89 4.40 -14.27 -8.55
C PHE A 89 5.53 -13.97 -7.56
N GLN A 90 5.74 -12.71 -7.21
CA GLN A 90 6.84 -12.32 -6.33
C GLN A 90 6.62 -12.78 -4.89
N VAL A 91 7.71 -13.21 -4.27
CA VAL A 91 7.77 -13.50 -2.84
C VAL A 91 8.77 -12.58 -2.17
N THR A 92 8.45 -12.15 -0.97
CA THR A 92 9.33 -11.38 -0.09
C THR A 92 9.47 -12.11 1.23
N PRO A 93 10.48 -11.81 2.07
CA PRO A 93 10.59 -12.46 3.37
C PRO A 93 9.32 -12.31 4.22
N GLY A 94 8.82 -13.41 4.79
CA GLY A 94 7.58 -13.41 5.58
C GLY A 94 6.86 -14.75 5.66
N PHE A 95 5.71 -14.76 6.32
CA PHE A 95 4.88 -15.96 6.51
C PHE A 95 3.97 -16.23 5.30
N TYR A 96 4.04 -17.44 4.76
CA TYR A 96 3.22 -17.90 3.64
C TYR A 96 2.51 -19.20 3.98
N TYR A 97 1.28 -19.36 3.49
CA TYR A 97 0.57 -20.64 3.48
C TYR A 97 0.22 -21.09 2.08
N TRP A 98 0.19 -22.40 1.83
CA TRP A 98 -0.22 -22.97 0.55
C TRP A 98 -1.76 -23.00 0.45
N ASP A 99 -2.35 -22.32 -0.53
CA ASP A 99 -3.81 -22.23 -0.68
C ASP A 99 -4.42 -23.30 -1.61
N SER A 100 -3.64 -24.32 -1.99
CA SER A 100 -3.88 -25.33 -3.03
C SER A 100 -3.46 -24.96 -4.45
N VAL A 101 -3.27 -23.66 -4.74
CA VAL A 101 -2.87 -23.15 -6.06
C VAL A 101 -1.55 -22.39 -5.99
N GLN A 102 -1.38 -21.56 -4.96
CA GLN A 102 -0.22 -20.69 -4.78
C GLN A 102 0.05 -20.43 -3.28
N TRP A 103 1.27 -19.98 -2.99
CA TRP A 103 1.65 -19.44 -1.71
C TRP A 103 0.99 -18.08 -1.49
N ARG A 104 0.21 -17.98 -0.41
CA ARG A 104 -0.43 -16.75 0.04
C ARG A 104 0.29 -16.24 1.27
N ARG A 105 0.66 -14.96 1.25
CA ARG A 105 1.23 -14.32 2.43
C ARG A 105 0.14 -14.10 3.49
N ILE A 106 0.44 -14.38 4.76
CA ILE A 106 -0.51 -14.21 5.88
C ILE A 106 -0.75 -12.72 6.21
N TYR A 107 0.13 -11.84 5.73
CA TYR A 107 0.10 -10.44 6.09
C TYR A 107 0.19 -9.54 4.85
N ASN A 108 -0.89 -8.79 4.61
CA ASN A 108 -0.91 -7.65 3.71
C ASN A 108 -1.19 -6.40 4.57
N GLN A 109 -0.15 -5.60 4.81
CA GLN A 109 -0.36 -4.28 5.40
C GLN A 109 -0.89 -3.37 4.29
N GLY A 110 -2.04 -2.72 4.52
CA GLY A 110 -2.41 -1.57 3.70
C GLY A 110 -1.28 -0.54 3.80
N TYR A 111 -0.83 -0.03 2.66
CA TYR A 111 0.19 1.01 2.63
C TYR A 111 -0.40 2.26 2.02
N THR A 112 -0.39 3.35 2.79
CA THR A 112 -0.83 4.65 2.32
C THR A 112 0.19 5.72 2.68
N LEU A 113 0.57 6.52 1.69
CA LEU A 113 1.32 7.76 1.89
C LEU A 113 0.45 8.94 1.50
N ARG A 114 0.59 10.05 2.21
CA ARG A 114 -0.09 11.31 1.89
C ARG A 114 0.92 12.45 1.94
N TYR A 115 0.89 13.27 0.90
CA TYR A 115 1.66 14.49 0.76
C TYR A 115 0.68 15.65 0.61
N GLN A 116 1.04 16.80 1.16
CA GLN A 116 0.23 18.02 1.13
C GLN A 116 1.10 19.17 0.63
N GLN A 117 0.52 20.00 -0.22
CA GLN A 117 1.20 21.17 -0.74
C GLN A 117 1.51 22.13 0.41
N THR A 118 2.75 22.62 0.48
CA THR A 118 3.20 23.45 1.60
C THR A 118 3.03 24.93 1.35
N ASN A 119 3.29 25.40 0.11
CA ASN A 119 3.22 26.81 -0.26
C ASN A 119 2.38 27.00 -1.52
N GLU A 120 1.88 28.21 -1.72
CA GLU A 120 1.40 28.62 -3.05
C GLU A 120 2.56 28.72 -4.04
N VAL A 121 2.26 28.46 -5.30
CA VAL A 121 3.25 28.50 -6.39
C VAL A 121 2.66 29.27 -7.56
N ASP A 122 3.31 30.35 -7.98
CA ASP A 122 2.93 31.09 -9.18
C ASP A 122 3.19 30.23 -10.43
N ALA A 123 2.28 30.30 -11.41
CA ALA A 123 2.53 29.70 -12.71
C ALA A 123 3.69 30.41 -13.43
N ASP A 124 4.37 29.71 -14.34
CA ASP A 124 5.41 30.34 -15.15
C ASP A 124 4.79 31.35 -16.14
N SER A 125 5.55 32.40 -16.43
CA SER A 125 5.22 33.36 -17.48
C SER A 125 5.25 32.74 -18.89
N ASP A 126 6.08 31.71 -19.10
CA ASP A 126 6.11 30.92 -20.32
C ASP A 126 5.01 29.84 -20.26
N PRO A 127 4.00 29.90 -21.15
CA PRO A 127 2.87 28.98 -21.12
C PRO A 127 3.25 27.56 -21.52
N THR A 128 4.53 27.25 -21.79
CA THR A 128 5.03 25.90 -22.09
C THR A 128 5.67 25.19 -20.90
N VAL A 129 5.94 25.92 -19.81
CA VAL A 129 6.69 25.43 -18.66
C VAL A 129 5.75 24.88 -17.58
N TYR A 130 6.17 23.76 -16.98
CA TYR A 130 5.54 23.18 -15.81
C TYR A 130 6.31 23.60 -14.55
N VAL A 131 5.59 24.04 -13.53
CA VAL A 131 6.14 24.39 -12.21
C VAL A 131 5.87 23.26 -11.22
N ASP A 132 6.86 22.92 -10.40
CA ASP A 132 6.70 21.94 -9.33
C ASP A 132 5.81 22.52 -8.23
N LEU A 133 4.84 21.74 -7.74
CA LEU A 133 4.03 22.15 -6.59
C LEU A 133 4.77 21.81 -5.29
N ASP A 134 5.13 22.83 -4.53
CA ASP A 134 5.85 22.73 -3.27
C ASP A 134 5.22 21.72 -2.31
N GLY A 135 6.01 20.76 -1.82
CA GLY A 135 5.54 19.71 -0.90
C GLY A 135 4.84 18.52 -1.56
N LEU A 136 4.64 18.55 -2.88
CA LEU A 136 4.08 17.44 -3.66
C LEU A 136 5.12 16.71 -4.53
N ASP A 137 6.40 16.91 -4.27
CA ASP A 137 7.48 16.02 -4.70
C ASP A 137 7.80 15.05 -3.57
N THR A 138 7.69 13.75 -3.82
CA THR A 138 7.89 12.73 -2.79
C THR A 138 9.35 12.57 -2.38
N GLY A 139 10.29 13.04 -3.20
CA GLY A 139 11.65 12.52 -3.22
C GLY A 139 11.69 11.04 -3.62
N ASP A 140 12.89 10.46 -3.63
CA ASP A 140 13.05 9.04 -3.90
C ASP A 140 12.61 8.19 -2.71
N PHE A 141 11.76 7.19 -2.98
CA PHE A 141 11.37 6.20 -1.98
C PHE A 141 11.27 4.80 -2.57
N ASN A 142 11.34 3.79 -1.70
CA ASN A 142 11.05 2.41 -2.03
C ASN A 142 9.67 2.03 -1.49
N ILE A 143 8.90 1.32 -2.32
CA ILE A 143 7.64 0.73 -1.87
C ILE A 143 7.92 -0.52 -1.02
N PRO A 144 7.10 -0.81 0.00
CA PRO A 144 7.30 -1.99 0.84
C PRO A 144 6.78 -3.29 0.20
N PHE A 145 5.85 -3.20 -0.76
CA PHE A 145 5.19 -4.35 -1.36
C PHE A 145 4.98 -4.11 -2.86
N SER A 146 5.29 -5.09 -3.69
CA SER A 146 4.91 -5.07 -5.09
C SER A 146 3.38 -5.15 -5.23
N GLY A 147 2.83 -4.46 -6.22
CA GLY A 147 1.39 -4.47 -6.45
C GLY A 147 0.86 -3.27 -7.19
N GLU A 148 -0.47 -3.18 -7.23
CA GLU A 148 -1.21 -2.09 -7.83
C GLU A 148 -1.50 -1.00 -6.79
N TYR A 149 -1.00 0.19 -7.07
CA TYR A 149 -1.16 1.40 -6.28
C TYR A 149 -2.12 2.35 -6.99
N GLN A 150 -3.01 2.97 -6.23
CA GLN A 150 -3.84 4.07 -6.69
C GLN A 150 -3.30 5.38 -6.16
N LEU A 151 -3.06 6.30 -7.07
CA LEU A 151 -2.62 7.65 -6.82
C LEU A 151 -3.81 8.57 -7.00
N ILE A 152 -4.10 9.38 -5.99
CA ILE A 152 -5.12 10.41 -6.05
C ILE A 152 -4.43 11.74 -5.83
N VAL A 153 -4.45 12.60 -6.85
CA VAL A 153 -3.92 13.95 -6.76
C VAL A 153 -5.09 14.91 -6.83
N ARG A 154 -5.18 15.83 -5.87
CA ARG A 154 -6.08 16.98 -5.94
C ARG A 154 -5.23 18.24 -5.99
N GLY A 155 -5.44 19.06 -7.01
CA GLY A 155 -4.75 20.35 -7.16
C GLY A 155 -5.75 21.47 -7.38
N TYR A 156 -5.30 22.69 -7.11
CA TYR A 156 -6.11 23.91 -7.24
C TYR A 156 -5.36 24.93 -8.09
N LEU A 157 -6.10 25.64 -8.94
CA LEU A 157 -5.61 26.80 -9.69
C LEU A 157 -6.54 27.97 -9.39
N SER A 158 -5.97 29.12 -9.03
CA SER A 158 -6.67 30.40 -9.07
C SER A 158 -6.23 31.21 -10.28
N ALA A 159 -7.14 32.01 -10.82
CA ALA A 159 -6.74 33.10 -11.70
C ALA A 159 -5.90 34.11 -10.91
N GLY A 160 -5.07 34.88 -11.61
CA GLY A 160 -4.43 36.05 -11.03
C GLY A 160 -5.40 37.22 -10.84
N ASP A 161 -4.86 38.35 -10.43
CA ASP A 161 -5.62 39.59 -10.27
C ASP A 161 -6.07 40.13 -11.64
N LEU A 162 -7.16 40.91 -11.69
CA LEU A 162 -7.62 41.49 -12.95
C LEU A 162 -6.63 42.54 -13.45
N THR A 163 -6.31 42.45 -14.73
CA THR A 163 -5.54 43.50 -15.41
C THR A 163 -6.36 44.79 -15.49
N THR A 164 -5.67 45.94 -15.49
CA THR A 164 -6.33 47.25 -15.47
C THR A 164 -7.29 47.42 -16.66
N GLY A 165 -8.57 47.68 -16.35
CA GLY A 165 -9.61 47.88 -17.36
C GLY A 165 -10.38 46.63 -17.76
N SER A 166 -10.06 45.46 -17.21
CA SER A 166 -10.82 44.23 -17.42
C SER A 166 -11.83 44.00 -16.29
N PRO A 167 -13.15 44.00 -16.54
CA PRO A 167 -14.15 43.69 -15.51
C PRO A 167 -14.21 42.20 -15.18
N ASP A 168 -13.70 41.35 -16.08
CA ASP A 168 -13.59 39.92 -15.96
C ASP A 168 -12.31 39.41 -16.62
N GLY A 169 -11.89 38.23 -16.18
CA GLY A 169 -10.79 37.52 -16.80
C GLY A 169 -10.68 36.09 -16.28
N ALA A 170 -9.91 35.30 -17.01
CA ALA A 170 -9.81 33.87 -16.80
C ALA A 170 -8.41 33.38 -17.15
N CYS A 171 -7.98 32.32 -16.46
CA CYS A 171 -6.84 31.52 -16.87
C CYS A 171 -7.27 30.07 -17.03
N ILE A 172 -6.58 29.37 -17.93
CA ILE A 172 -6.73 27.94 -18.14
C ILE A 172 -5.40 27.30 -17.77
N GLY A 173 -5.45 26.30 -16.92
CA GLY A 173 -4.29 25.57 -16.46
C GLY A 173 -4.52 24.07 -16.47
N SER A 174 -3.49 23.34 -16.06
CA SER A 174 -3.57 21.92 -15.78
C SER A 174 -2.76 21.58 -14.53
N ILE A 175 -3.17 20.49 -13.90
CA ILE A 175 -2.41 19.77 -12.89
C ILE A 175 -1.97 18.47 -13.53
N SER A 176 -0.74 18.06 -13.30
CA SER A 176 -0.14 16.88 -13.91
C SER A 176 0.64 16.06 -12.89
N LEU A 177 0.59 14.74 -13.06
CA LEU A 177 1.30 13.78 -12.23
C LEU A 177 2.45 13.17 -13.03
N TRP A 178 3.63 13.16 -12.44
CA TRP A 178 4.86 12.69 -13.07
C TRP A 178 5.56 11.65 -12.20
N MET A 179 6.29 10.75 -12.84
CA MET A 179 7.02 9.67 -12.18
C MET A 179 8.42 9.52 -12.77
N ASP A 180 9.40 9.35 -11.90
CA ASP A 180 10.72 8.84 -12.19
C ASP A 180 10.89 7.45 -11.53
N THR A 181 11.63 6.57 -12.19
CA THR A 181 11.93 5.21 -11.71
C THR A 181 13.44 5.05 -11.64
N ASN A 182 13.92 4.46 -10.55
CA ASN A 182 15.33 4.16 -10.31
C ASN A 182 16.23 5.40 -10.34
N ASN A 183 15.71 6.55 -9.88
CA ASN A 183 16.42 7.84 -9.82
C ASN A 183 17.12 8.15 -11.16
N SER A 184 16.39 7.97 -12.27
CA SER A 184 16.94 8.18 -13.60
C SER A 184 17.11 9.67 -13.92
N GLY A 185 16.43 10.54 -13.16
CA GLY A 185 16.33 11.97 -13.41
C GLY A 185 15.38 12.32 -14.56
N THR A 186 14.79 11.33 -15.23
CA THR A 186 13.85 11.52 -16.35
C THR A 186 12.44 11.24 -15.88
N PHE A 187 11.63 12.29 -15.78
CA PHE A 187 10.24 12.19 -15.39
C PHE A 187 9.34 11.89 -16.60
N THR A 188 8.49 10.87 -16.45
CA THR A 188 7.41 10.55 -17.39
C THR A 188 6.10 11.07 -16.84
N LYS A 189 5.33 11.79 -17.68
CA LYS A 189 3.98 12.23 -17.33
C LYS A 189 3.03 11.02 -17.32
N LEU A 190 2.37 10.79 -16.20
CA LEU A 190 1.40 9.71 -16.03
C LEU A 190 0.00 10.15 -16.43
N ASP A 191 -0.42 11.32 -15.97
CA ASP A 191 -1.74 11.88 -16.26
C ASP A 191 -1.75 13.41 -16.09
N GLU A 192 -2.73 14.06 -16.70
CA GLU A 192 -2.92 15.51 -16.65
C GLU A 192 -4.40 15.87 -16.74
N SER A 193 -4.84 16.72 -15.82
CA SER A 193 -6.23 17.18 -15.75
C SER A 193 -6.28 18.71 -15.83
N PHE A 194 -7.24 19.18 -16.63
CA PHE A 194 -7.38 20.59 -17.00
C PHE A 194 -8.44 21.27 -16.15
N LEU A 195 -8.22 22.56 -15.89
CA LEU A 195 -9.16 23.39 -15.15
C LEU A 195 -9.07 24.84 -15.61
N THR A 196 -10.15 25.58 -15.36
CA THR A 196 -10.25 27.01 -15.66
C THR A 196 -10.59 27.73 -14.37
N ALA A 197 -9.92 28.84 -14.12
CA ALA A 197 -10.17 29.71 -12.98
C ALA A 197 -10.48 31.13 -13.47
N THR A 198 -11.17 31.92 -12.66
CA THR A 198 -11.65 33.25 -13.05
C THR A 198 -11.45 34.27 -11.95
N SER A 199 -11.29 35.52 -12.34
CA SER A 199 -11.43 36.69 -11.47
C SER A 199 -12.50 37.60 -12.07
N LYS A 200 -13.32 38.23 -11.22
CA LYS A 200 -14.42 39.07 -11.72
C LYS A 200 -14.77 40.22 -10.79
N THR A 201 -15.00 41.38 -11.38
CA THR A 201 -15.64 42.52 -10.76
C THR A 201 -17.11 42.57 -11.17
N VAL A 202 -18.02 42.58 -10.19
CA VAL A 202 -19.48 42.59 -10.46
C VAL A 202 -20.03 44.02 -10.53
N ASN A 203 -19.43 44.96 -9.79
CA ASN A 203 -19.75 46.39 -9.81
C ASN A 203 -18.51 47.18 -9.35
N SER A 204 -18.56 48.52 -9.32
CA SER A 204 -17.43 49.38 -8.93
C SER A 204 -16.90 49.23 -7.49
N THR A 205 -17.42 48.27 -6.72
CA THR A 205 -17.15 48.09 -5.29
C THR A 205 -17.08 46.61 -4.86
N THR A 206 -17.27 45.66 -5.76
CA THR A 206 -17.33 44.23 -5.41
C THR A 206 -16.53 43.41 -6.39
N ASP A 207 -15.40 42.93 -5.89
CA ASP A 207 -14.45 42.11 -6.62
C ASP A 207 -14.38 40.70 -6.03
N PHE A 208 -14.37 39.71 -6.91
CA PHE A 208 -14.09 38.31 -6.62
C PHE A 208 -12.78 37.96 -7.33
N TYR A 209 -11.67 38.36 -6.74
CA TYR A 209 -10.35 38.01 -7.24
C TYR A 209 -9.96 36.59 -6.86
N ASN A 210 -9.15 35.97 -7.71
CA ASN A 210 -8.45 34.74 -7.42
C ASN A 210 -9.38 33.57 -7.07
N MET A 211 -10.51 33.43 -7.80
CA MET A 211 -11.42 32.32 -7.54
C MET A 211 -10.79 31.00 -7.97
N ALA A 212 -10.36 30.21 -6.99
CA ALA A 212 -9.73 28.93 -7.28
C ALA A 212 -10.74 27.85 -7.63
N HIS A 213 -10.37 27.02 -8.61
CA HIS A 213 -11.04 25.77 -8.93
C HIS A 213 -10.12 24.60 -8.63
N SER A 214 -10.71 23.44 -8.29
CA SER A 214 -9.97 22.21 -8.02
C SER A 214 -10.18 21.20 -9.11
N THR A 215 -9.15 20.41 -9.40
CA THR A 215 -9.26 19.19 -10.20
C THR A 215 -8.69 17.99 -9.44
N THR A 216 -9.10 16.80 -9.85
CA THR A 216 -8.64 15.53 -9.28
C THR A 216 -8.17 14.60 -10.39
N ILE A 217 -7.01 13.99 -10.19
CA ILE A 217 -6.46 12.89 -10.99
C ILE A 217 -6.57 11.62 -10.15
N VAL A 218 -7.03 10.53 -10.77
CA VAL A 218 -7.02 9.18 -10.17
C VAL A 218 -6.30 8.26 -11.14
N TYR A 219 -5.12 7.78 -10.75
CA TYR A 219 -4.25 6.98 -11.60
C TYR A 219 -3.85 5.68 -10.90
N ASN A 220 -4.07 4.55 -11.56
CA ASN A 220 -3.61 3.25 -11.06
C ASN A 220 -2.28 2.88 -11.73
N VAL A 221 -1.30 2.45 -10.95
CA VAL A 221 0.03 2.06 -11.43
C VAL A 221 0.49 0.79 -10.74
N THR A 222 1.15 -0.10 -11.49
CA THR A 222 1.80 -1.29 -10.91
C THR A 222 3.24 -0.94 -10.56
N LEU A 223 3.59 -1.14 -9.29
CA LEU A 223 4.93 -0.87 -8.75
C LEU A 223 5.57 -2.17 -8.26
N ASP A 224 6.89 -2.25 -8.34
CA ASP A 224 7.70 -3.39 -7.93
C ASP A 224 8.71 -2.97 -6.85
N VAL A 225 8.81 -3.77 -5.78
CA VAL A 225 9.75 -3.58 -4.66
C VAL A 225 11.22 -3.52 -5.09
N VAL A 226 11.57 -4.07 -6.25
CA VAL A 226 12.96 -4.03 -6.75
C VAL A 226 13.39 -2.65 -7.25
N ASN A 227 12.44 -1.75 -7.52
CA ASN A 227 12.72 -0.42 -8.04
C ASN A 227 12.58 0.67 -6.96
N SER A 228 13.22 1.81 -7.18
CA SER A 228 12.87 3.05 -6.47
C SER A 228 11.98 3.93 -7.33
N TYR A 229 11.16 4.75 -6.69
CA TYR A 229 10.23 5.64 -7.36
C TYR A 229 10.28 7.04 -6.76
N ARG A 230 10.04 8.03 -7.61
CA ARG A 230 9.81 9.41 -7.20
C ARG A 230 8.63 9.94 -8.00
N PHE A 231 7.67 10.52 -7.30
CA PHE A 231 6.50 11.12 -7.92
C PHE A 231 6.49 12.60 -7.60
N LYS A 232 6.03 13.39 -8.57
CA LYS A 232 5.80 14.81 -8.34
C LYS A 232 4.56 15.30 -9.05
N VAL A 233 3.95 16.31 -8.45
CA VAL A 233 2.81 17.02 -9.05
C VAL A 233 3.30 18.35 -9.57
N GLN A 234 2.95 18.67 -10.81
CA GLN A 234 3.28 19.93 -11.45
C GLN A 234 2.03 20.65 -11.95
N GLY A 235 2.07 21.97 -11.88
CA GLY A 235 1.07 22.86 -12.48
C GLY A 235 1.59 23.48 -13.76
N ARG A 236 0.70 23.81 -14.70
CA ARG A 236 1.00 24.64 -15.86
C ARG A 236 -0.16 25.54 -16.20
N GLU A 237 0.11 26.82 -16.43
CA GLU A 237 -0.86 27.73 -17.04
C GLU A 237 -0.67 27.72 -18.56
N TRP A 238 -1.74 27.49 -19.30
CA TRP A 238 -1.72 27.38 -20.75
C TRP A 238 -2.01 28.70 -21.43
N ASP A 239 -2.97 29.44 -20.88
CA ASP A 239 -3.40 30.72 -21.41
C ASP A 239 -4.10 31.53 -20.32
N ARG A 240 -4.07 32.85 -20.47
CA ARG A 240 -4.76 33.79 -19.59
C ARG A 240 -5.23 35.00 -20.37
N ASN A 241 -6.41 35.51 -20.01
CA ASN A 241 -6.98 36.70 -20.61
C ASN A 241 -7.64 37.58 -19.55
N GLY A 242 -7.29 38.86 -19.53
CA GLY A 242 -7.84 39.84 -18.59
C GLY A 242 -7.36 39.69 -17.14
N VAL A 243 -6.48 38.73 -16.85
CA VAL A 243 -5.88 38.48 -15.53
C VAL A 243 -4.36 38.36 -15.62
N ASP A 244 -3.69 38.61 -14.49
CA ASP A 244 -2.28 38.31 -14.28
C ASP A 244 -2.04 36.78 -14.12
N ILE A 245 -0.79 36.41 -13.87
CA ILE A 245 -0.34 35.01 -13.68
C ILE A 245 -1.22 34.30 -12.64
N GLY A 246 -1.72 33.12 -13.00
CA GLY A 246 -2.46 32.24 -12.10
C GLY A 246 -1.58 31.60 -11.03
N VAL A 247 -2.21 31.17 -9.95
CA VAL A 247 -1.51 30.65 -8.76
C VAL A 247 -2.02 29.26 -8.44
N PHE A 248 -1.10 28.32 -8.23
CA PHE A 248 -1.41 26.97 -7.79
C PHE A 248 -1.46 26.86 -6.28
N GLY A 249 -2.60 26.37 -5.79
CA GLY A 249 -2.89 26.21 -4.38
C GLY A 249 -2.67 27.49 -3.58
N ARG A 250 -3.42 28.55 -3.90
CA ARG A 250 -3.25 29.90 -3.36
C ARG A 250 -3.45 30.00 -1.85
N ASP A 251 -2.71 30.91 -1.22
CA ASP A 251 -2.82 31.27 0.19
C ASP A 251 -4.17 31.96 0.46
N THR A 252 -4.96 31.34 1.33
CA THR A 252 -6.30 31.83 1.67
C THR A 252 -6.35 32.68 2.92
N SER A 253 -5.22 32.95 3.59
CA SER A 253 -5.20 33.70 4.87
C SER A 253 -5.77 35.11 4.76
N GLY A 254 -5.66 35.72 3.57
CA GLY A 254 -6.23 37.03 3.26
C GLY A 254 -7.74 37.05 2.98
N TYR A 255 -8.41 35.89 2.95
CA TYR A 255 -9.84 35.82 2.62
C TYR A 255 -10.72 36.15 3.82
N ILE A 256 -11.87 36.78 3.55
CA ILE A 256 -12.86 37.09 4.58
C ILE A 256 -13.32 35.79 5.25
N GLY A 257 -13.14 35.70 6.57
CA GLY A 257 -13.50 34.52 7.34
C GLY A 257 -12.44 33.42 7.42
N ALA A 258 -11.26 33.61 6.80
CA ALA A 258 -10.18 32.63 6.85
C ALA A 258 -9.63 32.38 8.27
N SER A 259 -9.74 33.37 9.17
CA SER A 259 -9.31 33.25 10.57
C SER A 259 -7.87 32.75 10.76
N GLY A 260 -6.97 33.09 9.83
CA GLY A 260 -5.58 32.65 9.83
C GLY A 260 -5.31 31.29 9.18
N ILE A 261 -6.31 30.67 8.54
CA ILE A 261 -6.14 29.46 7.74
C ILE A 261 -5.69 29.84 6.32
N ASP A 262 -4.50 29.41 5.94
CA ASP A 262 -3.86 29.65 4.65
C ASP A 262 -3.98 28.45 3.68
N ASP A 263 -4.40 27.28 4.18
CA ASP A 263 -4.24 26.01 3.47
C ASP A 263 -5.51 25.48 2.78
N ALA A 264 -6.60 26.25 2.74
CA ALA A 264 -7.91 25.78 2.26
C ALA A 264 -7.91 25.42 0.76
N GLN A 265 -6.95 25.92 -0.01
CA GLN A 265 -6.76 25.63 -1.43
C GLN A 265 -5.48 24.83 -1.71
N ARG A 266 -4.77 24.32 -0.70
CA ARG A 266 -3.54 23.54 -0.91
C ARG A 266 -3.89 22.17 -1.53
N GLY A 267 -3.11 21.78 -2.54
CA GLY A 267 -3.21 20.47 -3.15
C GLY A 267 -2.77 19.34 -2.22
N ASN A 268 -3.11 18.10 -2.58
CA ASN A 268 -2.59 16.91 -1.92
C ASN A 268 -2.44 15.74 -2.90
N MET A 269 -1.56 14.81 -2.55
CA MET A 269 -1.34 13.57 -3.27
C MET A 269 -1.38 12.41 -2.28
N THR A 270 -2.14 11.37 -2.60
CA THR A 270 -2.24 10.15 -1.79
C THR A 270 -1.88 8.94 -2.64
N PHE A 271 -1.07 8.05 -2.08
CA PHE A 271 -0.71 6.76 -2.64
C PHE A 271 -1.35 5.69 -1.79
N THR A 272 -2.11 4.76 -2.38
CA THR A 272 -2.70 3.65 -1.62
C THR A 272 -2.45 2.34 -2.34
N LEU A 273 -1.89 1.35 -1.65
CA LEU A 273 -1.83 -0.03 -2.15
C LEU A 273 -3.26 -0.59 -2.21
N VAL A 274 -3.75 -0.85 -3.42
CA VAL A 274 -5.10 -1.39 -3.65
C VAL A 274 -5.07 -2.91 -3.73
N ARG A 275 -4.03 -3.47 -4.36
CA ARG A 275 -3.86 -4.91 -4.51
C ARG A 275 -2.39 -5.27 -4.49
N GLN A 276 -1.99 -6.00 -3.46
CA GLN A 276 -0.66 -6.61 -3.42
C GLN A 276 -0.57 -7.74 -4.46
N GLN A 277 0.56 -7.82 -5.16
CA GLN A 277 0.90 -8.91 -6.09
C GLN A 277 2.03 -9.76 -5.50
#